data_AF-A0AAJ0XFN3-F1
#
_entry.id   AF-A0AAJ0XFN3-F1
#
_cell.length_a   1.000
_cell.length_b   1.000
_cell.length_c   1.000
_cell.angle_alpha   90.00
_cell.angle_beta   90.00
_cell.angle_gamma   90.00
#
_symmetry.space_group_name_H-M   'P 1'
#
loop_
_entity.id
_entity.type
_entity.pdbx_description
1 polymer ?
#
loop_
_entity_poly.entity_id
_entity_poly.type
_entity_poly.pdbx_seq_one_letter_code
_entity_poly.pdbx_strand_id
1 'polypeptide(L)'
;MTWGDPATNAGQSSYVFVDNEVPIESIVPEDLFQIGEFTHNNFPIFPPSLDSADLQISLVIDIFDDSDVKIGENLSVSSVFRFDHLETPNSADPCEAGGEQPCPDLVSFSLTSTPDTITIDDVVFGLTIAGFSTIPVNLPESFTEEFLTLENQANTAVLLASFSSDIPREVPTPGALPLLAIGAAAFGLALRRRRS
;
A
#
# COMPACT_ATOMS: atom_id res chain seq x y z
N MET A 1 6.43 -12.42 8.03
CA MET A 1 5.18 -13.20 8.06
C MET A 1 5.34 -14.40 7.13
N THR A 2 4.86 -15.59 7.48
CA THR A 2 4.93 -16.79 6.64
C THR A 2 3.54 -17.45 6.49
N TRP A 3 3.30 -18.16 5.38
CA TRP A 3 2.03 -18.86 5.11
C TRP A 3 2.22 -20.13 4.28
N GLY A 4 1.15 -20.89 4.11
CA GLY A 4 1.14 -22.13 3.32
C GLY A 4 1.73 -23.35 4.00
N ASP A 5 1.31 -24.53 3.56
CA ASP A 5 1.97 -25.79 3.92
C ASP A 5 3.04 -26.09 2.85
N PRO A 6 4.34 -26.20 3.19
CA PRO A 6 5.39 -26.39 2.19
C PRO A 6 5.16 -27.63 1.30
N ALA A 7 5.12 -27.44 -0.02
CA ALA A 7 5.02 -28.54 -0.97
C ALA A 7 6.40 -29.20 -1.25
N THR A 8 7.48 -28.51 -0.85
CA THR A 8 8.86 -28.98 -0.97
C THR A 8 9.66 -28.66 0.31
N ASN A 9 10.94 -29.05 0.34
CA ASN A 9 11.85 -28.70 1.44
C ASN A 9 12.30 -27.23 1.43
N ALA A 10 11.85 -26.42 0.46
CA ALA A 10 12.20 -25.00 0.37
C ALA A 10 11.55 -24.14 1.47
N GLY A 11 10.46 -24.63 2.08
CA GLY A 11 9.77 -23.97 3.18
C GLY A 11 8.49 -23.25 2.74
N GLN A 12 8.05 -22.31 3.59
CA GLN A 12 6.84 -21.53 3.41
C GLN A 12 7.13 -20.26 2.60
N SER A 13 6.16 -19.80 1.81
CA SER A 13 6.15 -18.45 1.25
C SER A 13 6.08 -17.40 2.37
N SER A 14 6.65 -16.23 2.12
CA SER A 14 6.76 -15.20 3.16
C SER A 14 6.91 -13.77 2.66
N TYR A 15 6.48 -12.83 3.52
CA TYR A 15 6.82 -11.42 3.43
C TYR A 15 7.78 -11.04 4.56
N VAL A 16 8.81 -10.28 4.20
CA VAL A 16 9.77 -9.70 5.13
C VAL A 16 9.84 -8.20 4.85
N PHE A 17 9.73 -7.39 5.89
CA PHE A 17 9.99 -5.97 5.83
C PHE A 17 11.18 -5.66 6.73
N VAL A 18 12.18 -4.97 6.18
CA VAL A 18 13.34 -4.48 6.91
C VAL A 18 13.28 -2.97 6.87
N ASP A 19 13.12 -2.33 8.04
CA ASP A 19 13.13 -0.88 8.14
C ASP A 19 14.52 -0.29 7.87
N ASN A 20 14.56 1.02 7.65
CA ASN A 20 15.82 1.74 7.61
C ASN A 20 16.29 2.05 9.04
N GLU A 21 17.32 1.35 9.51
CA GLU A 21 17.83 1.49 10.89
C GLU A 21 18.48 2.87 11.17
N VAL A 22 18.84 3.62 10.12
CA VAL A 22 19.46 4.94 10.25
C VAL A 22 18.39 6.03 10.16
N PRO A 23 18.34 6.97 11.13
CA PRO A 23 17.48 8.14 11.04
C PRO A 23 17.68 8.85 9.70
N ILE A 24 16.56 9.13 9.02
CA ILE A 24 16.57 9.84 7.76
C ILE A 24 16.56 11.33 8.07
N GLU A 25 17.64 12.01 7.71
CA GLU A 25 17.83 13.43 8.00
C GLU A 25 17.54 14.31 6.78
N SER A 26 17.29 15.59 7.01
CA SER A 26 17.15 16.62 5.96
C SER A 26 16.05 16.34 4.92
N ILE A 27 14.95 15.70 5.34
CA ILE A 27 13.78 15.50 4.49
C ILE A 27 13.06 16.83 4.30
N VAL A 28 12.81 17.21 3.05
CA VAL A 28 11.94 18.33 2.69
C VAL A 28 10.58 17.77 2.24
N PRO A 29 9.45 18.45 2.47
CA PRO A 29 8.17 18.02 1.91
C PRO A 29 8.25 17.76 0.40
N GLU A 30 7.50 16.77 -0.06
CA GLU A 30 7.46 16.21 -1.42
C GLU A 30 8.72 15.43 -1.85
N ASP A 31 9.84 15.52 -1.12
CA ASP A 31 11.01 14.68 -1.40
C ASP A 31 10.74 13.23 -1.00
N LEU A 32 11.20 12.33 -1.86
CA LEU A 32 11.11 10.90 -1.61
C LEU A 32 12.25 10.44 -0.71
N PHE A 33 11.90 9.67 0.30
CA PHE A 33 12.84 9.00 1.18
C PHE A 33 12.49 7.51 1.31
N GLN A 34 13.53 6.69 1.51
CA GLN A 34 13.39 5.25 1.72
C GLN A 34 13.07 4.95 3.17
N ILE A 35 11.95 4.28 3.41
CA ILE A 35 11.55 3.84 4.75
C ILE A 35 11.95 2.39 5.05
N GLY A 36 12.23 1.59 4.02
CA GLY A 36 12.66 0.21 4.18
C GLY A 36 12.62 -0.59 2.89
N GLU A 37 12.87 -1.89 3.02
CA GLU A 37 12.83 -2.87 1.96
C GLU A 37 11.77 -3.93 2.26
N PHE A 38 10.96 -4.24 1.25
CA PHE A 38 9.96 -5.30 1.31
C PHE A 38 10.41 -6.45 0.41
N THR A 39 10.46 -7.66 0.96
CA THR A 39 10.83 -8.88 0.25
C THR A 39 9.67 -9.86 0.26
N HIS A 40 9.30 -10.35 -0.92
CA HIS A 40 8.47 -11.53 -1.09
C HIS A 40 9.36 -12.73 -1.42
N ASN A 41 9.32 -13.76 -0.58
CA ASN A 41 9.92 -15.06 -0.88
C ASN A 41 8.82 -16.00 -1.33
N ASN A 42 8.88 -16.41 -2.60
CA ASN A 42 7.89 -17.28 -3.20
C ASN A 42 8.40 -18.72 -3.26
N PHE A 43 7.68 -19.64 -2.62
CA PHE A 43 7.99 -21.06 -2.61
C PHE A 43 6.74 -21.91 -2.88
N PRO A 44 6.89 -23.10 -3.50
CA PRO A 44 5.75 -23.98 -3.74
C PRO A 44 5.09 -24.38 -2.40
N ILE A 45 3.83 -23.99 -2.22
CA ILE A 45 3.01 -24.33 -1.05
C ILE A 45 1.69 -24.99 -1.46
N PHE A 46 1.11 -25.71 -0.51
CA PHE A 46 -0.30 -26.07 -0.48
C PHE A 46 -1.08 -25.02 0.34
N PRO A 47 -2.41 -24.94 0.16
CA PRO A 47 -3.27 -24.07 0.95
C PRO A 47 -3.07 -24.26 2.47
N PRO A 48 -3.31 -23.21 3.28
CA PRO A 48 -3.88 -21.92 2.88
C PRO A 48 -2.86 -20.96 2.26
N SER A 49 -3.26 -20.27 1.18
CA SER A 49 -2.54 -19.11 0.63
C SER A 49 -2.97 -17.83 1.35
N LEU A 50 -2.13 -16.80 1.24
CA LEU A 50 -2.45 -15.46 1.69
C LEU A 50 -3.34 -14.77 0.64
N ASP A 51 -4.41 -14.08 1.06
CA ASP A 51 -5.15 -13.18 0.17
C ASP A 51 -4.61 -11.74 0.27
N SER A 52 -4.18 -11.34 1.48
CA SER A 52 -3.67 -9.99 1.74
C SER A 52 -2.98 -9.87 3.09
N ALA A 53 -2.11 -8.87 3.25
CA ALA A 53 -1.53 -8.48 4.52
C ALA A 53 -1.46 -6.96 4.68
N ASP A 54 -1.66 -6.48 5.91
CA ASP A 54 -1.52 -5.06 6.25
C ASP A 54 -0.17 -4.82 6.94
N LEU A 55 0.57 -3.80 6.47
CA LEU A 55 1.79 -3.29 7.08
C LEU A 55 1.52 -1.89 7.63
N GLN A 56 1.59 -1.75 8.95
CA GLN A 56 1.56 -0.44 9.59
C GLN A 56 2.98 0.11 9.71
N ILE A 57 3.22 1.27 9.11
CA ILE A 57 4.46 2.04 9.32
C ILE A 57 4.16 3.14 10.32
N SER A 58 5.04 3.29 11.31
CA SER A 58 5.00 4.37 12.29
C SER A 58 6.34 5.08 12.30
N LEU A 59 6.33 6.39 12.10
CA LEU A 59 7.53 7.22 12.14
C LEU A 59 7.47 8.17 13.34
N VAL A 60 8.63 8.39 13.95
CA VAL A 60 8.83 9.44 14.96
C VAL A 60 9.65 10.55 14.30
N ILE A 61 9.15 11.78 14.38
CA ILE A 61 9.63 12.94 13.63
C ILE A 61 10.05 14.03 14.59
N ASP A 62 11.23 14.57 14.32
CA ASP A 62 11.71 15.84 14.86
C ASP A 62 11.71 16.88 13.73
N ILE A 63 11.30 18.11 14.04
CA ILE A 63 11.23 19.22 13.08
C ILE A 63 12.25 20.27 13.48
N PHE A 64 13.02 20.72 12.50
CA PHE A 64 14.03 21.77 12.62
C PHE A 64 13.64 22.94 11.71
N ASP A 65 13.90 24.17 12.16
CA ASP A 65 13.78 25.36 11.31
C ASP A 65 15.02 25.55 10.43
N ASP A 66 15.00 26.59 9.57
CA ASP A 66 16.12 26.93 8.68
C ASP A 66 17.43 27.28 9.43
N SER A 67 17.37 27.51 10.74
CA SER A 67 18.52 27.79 11.61
C SER A 67 18.99 26.57 12.40
N ASP A 68 18.51 25.37 12.04
CA ASP A 68 18.79 24.09 12.71
C ASP A 68 18.34 24.07 14.19
N VAL A 69 17.30 24.86 14.50
CA VAL A 69 16.68 24.86 15.82
C VAL A 69 15.50 23.89 15.79
N LYS A 70 15.50 22.92 16.70
CA LYS A 70 14.38 22.00 16.90
C LYS A 70 13.13 22.75 17.35
N ILE A 71 12.10 22.78 16.50
CA ILE A 71 10.81 23.44 16.73
C ILE A 71 9.65 22.45 16.97
N GLY A 72 9.85 21.17 16.64
CA GLY A 72 8.93 20.08 16.94
C GLY A 72 9.72 18.82 17.33
N GLU A 73 9.20 18.04 18.27
CA GLU A 73 9.91 16.87 18.79
C GLU A 73 8.95 15.71 19.05
N ASN A 74 9.41 14.50 18.75
CA ASN A 74 8.70 13.23 19.00
C ASN A 74 7.29 13.20 18.43
N LEU A 75 7.06 13.87 17.30
CA LEU A 75 5.77 13.79 16.61
C LEU A 75 5.64 12.41 15.99
N SER A 76 4.48 11.79 16.14
CA SER A 76 4.24 10.45 15.60
C SER A 76 3.25 10.53 14.45
N VAL A 77 3.60 9.88 13.35
CA VAL A 77 2.70 9.68 12.20
C VAL A 77 2.68 8.20 11.87
N SER A 78 1.50 7.66 11.56
CA SER A 78 1.37 6.31 11.06
C SER A 78 0.54 6.24 9.79
N SER A 79 0.77 5.19 9.02
CA SER A 79 -0.02 4.85 7.85
C SER A 79 -0.06 3.33 7.67
N VAL A 80 -1.18 2.81 7.19
CA VAL A 80 -1.39 1.37 6.94
C VAL A 80 -1.41 1.13 5.44
N PHE A 81 -0.59 0.17 5.03
CA PHE A 81 -0.47 -0.28 3.64
C PHE A 81 -1.01 -1.69 3.53
N ARG A 82 -1.88 -1.94 2.56
CA ARG A 82 -2.35 -3.27 2.27
C ARG A 82 -1.62 -3.81 1.05
N PHE A 83 -1.12 -5.04 1.19
CA PHE A 83 -0.67 -5.87 0.09
C PHE A 83 -1.77 -6.87 -0.21
N ASP A 84 -2.22 -6.89 -1.45
CA ASP A 84 -3.03 -8.00 -1.97
C ASP A 84 -2.07 -9.03 -2.59
N HIS A 85 -2.38 -10.31 -2.38
CA HIS A 85 -1.54 -11.43 -2.83
C HIS A 85 -2.34 -12.36 -3.72
N LEU A 86 -1.71 -12.79 -4.80
CA LEU A 86 -2.20 -13.86 -5.65
C LEU A 86 -1.15 -14.96 -5.72
N GLU A 87 -1.40 -16.02 -4.95
CA GLU A 87 -0.67 -17.28 -5.05
C GLU A 87 -1.22 -18.05 -6.26
N THR A 88 -0.41 -18.20 -7.30
CA THR A 88 -0.87 -18.78 -8.56
C THR A 88 -0.74 -20.31 -8.55
N PRO A 89 -1.62 -21.05 -9.26
CA PRO A 89 -1.37 -22.46 -9.47
C PRO A 89 -0.13 -22.64 -10.36
N ASN A 90 0.95 -23.18 -9.80
CA ASN A 90 2.26 -23.34 -10.48
C ASN A 90 2.19 -23.98 -11.87
N SER A 91 1.22 -24.86 -12.13
CA SER A 91 1.06 -25.58 -13.40
C SER A 91 -0.07 -25.05 -14.30
N ALA A 92 -0.61 -23.85 -14.05
CA ALA A 92 -1.63 -23.25 -14.90
C ALA A 92 -1.06 -22.80 -16.25
N ASP A 93 -1.82 -22.97 -17.33
CA ASP A 93 -1.47 -22.49 -18.67
C ASP A 93 -2.72 -21.84 -19.32
N PRO A 94 -2.74 -20.52 -19.54
CA PRO A 94 -1.68 -19.55 -19.21
C PRO A 94 -1.58 -19.28 -17.71
N CYS A 95 -0.45 -18.70 -17.27
CA CYS A 95 -0.30 -18.17 -15.92
C CYS A 95 -1.18 -16.93 -15.72
N GLU A 96 -2.01 -16.93 -14.68
CA GLU A 96 -3.01 -15.87 -14.43
C GLU A 96 -2.38 -14.49 -14.24
N ALA A 97 -1.29 -14.42 -13.48
CA ALA A 97 -0.54 -13.19 -13.24
C ALA A 97 0.45 -12.82 -14.37
N GLY A 98 0.47 -13.61 -15.46
CA GLY A 98 1.49 -13.54 -16.49
C GLY A 98 2.76 -14.34 -16.15
N GLY A 99 3.78 -14.24 -17.00
CA GLY A 99 4.99 -15.06 -16.90
C GLY A 99 4.87 -16.45 -17.52
N GLU A 100 5.81 -17.33 -17.18
CA GLU A 100 5.89 -18.71 -17.67
C GLU A 100 5.83 -19.70 -16.49
N GLN A 101 5.50 -20.96 -16.77
CA GLN A 101 5.49 -22.01 -15.75
C GLN A 101 6.91 -22.33 -15.23
N PRO A 102 7.08 -22.63 -13.93
CA PRO A 102 6.07 -22.56 -12.88
C PRO A 102 5.57 -21.13 -12.63
N CYS A 103 4.25 -20.96 -12.59
CA CYS A 103 3.64 -19.63 -12.61
C CYS A 103 4.14 -18.75 -11.47
N PRO A 104 4.51 -17.49 -11.74
CA PRO A 104 4.92 -16.56 -10.70
C PRO A 104 3.72 -16.03 -9.91
N ASP A 105 4.00 -15.72 -8.66
CA ASP A 105 3.04 -15.07 -7.78
C ASP A 105 3.12 -13.56 -7.89
N LEU A 106 1.98 -12.92 -7.66
CA LEU A 106 1.81 -11.48 -7.77
C LEU A 106 1.56 -10.88 -6.40
N VAL A 107 2.34 -9.84 -6.09
CA VAL A 107 2.04 -8.93 -5.00
C VAL A 107 1.64 -7.61 -5.62
N SER A 108 0.49 -7.08 -5.21
CA SER A 108 0.08 -5.71 -5.53
C SER A 108 -0.16 -4.94 -4.23
N PHE A 109 -0.07 -3.62 -4.28
CA PHE A 109 -0.37 -2.80 -3.10
C PHE A 109 -1.41 -1.74 -3.38
N SER A 110 -2.10 -1.34 -2.32
CA SER A 110 -2.99 -0.20 -2.32
C SER A 110 -2.94 0.53 -0.98
N LEU A 111 -3.18 1.84 -1.03
CA LEU A 111 -3.42 2.65 0.17
C LEU A 111 -4.84 2.35 0.68
N THR A 112 -4.95 1.86 1.90
CA THR A 112 -6.26 1.47 2.49
C THR A 112 -6.73 2.37 3.60
N SER A 113 -5.90 3.32 4.05
CA SER A 113 -6.25 4.30 5.08
C SER A 113 -5.84 5.70 4.68
N THR A 114 -6.61 6.69 5.14
CA THR A 114 -6.12 8.08 5.21
C THR A 114 -4.94 8.12 6.17
N PRO A 115 -3.77 8.65 5.76
CA PRO A 115 -2.61 8.71 6.66
C PRO A 115 -2.87 9.64 7.84
N ASP A 116 -2.20 9.39 8.96
CA ASP A 116 -2.11 10.37 10.04
C ASP A 116 -1.47 11.66 9.52
N THR A 117 -1.79 12.78 10.18
CA THR A 117 -1.30 14.10 9.77
C THR A 117 -0.61 14.83 10.91
N ILE A 118 0.38 15.64 10.54
CA ILE A 118 1.07 16.58 11.44
C ILE A 118 0.83 18.00 10.93
N THR A 119 0.82 18.99 11.82
CA THR A 119 0.67 20.41 11.44
C THR A 119 1.94 21.17 11.81
N ILE A 120 2.49 21.90 10.85
CA ILE A 120 3.70 22.72 10.97
C ILE A 120 3.36 24.10 10.40
N ASP A 121 3.47 25.16 11.20
CA ASP A 121 3.17 26.55 10.80
C ASP A 121 1.82 26.69 10.05
N ASP A 122 0.76 26.08 10.61
CA ASP A 122 -0.60 26.02 10.05
C ASP A 122 -0.76 25.23 8.73
N VAL A 123 0.29 24.57 8.25
CA VAL A 123 0.26 23.66 7.10
C VAL A 123 0.14 22.21 7.59
N VAL A 124 -0.84 21.49 7.06
CA VAL A 124 -1.09 20.08 7.39
C VAL A 124 -0.34 19.20 6.40
N PHE A 125 0.50 18.30 6.93
CA PHE A 125 1.25 17.31 6.17
C PHE A 125 0.81 15.90 6.55
N GLY A 126 0.78 15.00 5.58
CA GLY A 126 0.56 13.56 5.78
C GLY A 126 1.71 12.75 5.20
N LEU A 127 1.95 11.56 5.77
CA LEU A 127 2.87 10.59 5.19
C LEU A 127 2.20 9.91 3.99
N THR A 128 2.74 10.14 2.80
CA THR A 128 2.28 9.50 1.55
C THR A 128 3.31 8.50 1.10
N ILE A 129 2.88 7.37 0.55
CA ILE A 129 3.79 6.38 -0.05
C ILE A 129 3.67 6.43 -1.55
N ALA A 130 4.82 6.61 -2.19
CA ALA A 130 4.91 6.75 -3.63
C ALA A 130 4.89 5.40 -4.34
N GLY A 131 5.30 4.33 -3.66
CA GLY A 131 5.21 2.96 -4.14
C GLY A 131 6.51 2.17 -4.01
N PHE A 132 6.57 1.07 -4.75
CA PHE A 132 7.75 0.22 -4.84
C PHE A 132 8.69 0.73 -5.94
N SER A 133 9.99 0.72 -5.64
CA SER A 133 11.03 0.86 -6.66
C SER A 133 11.92 -0.38 -6.70
N THR A 134 12.15 -0.92 -7.89
CA THR A 134 13.09 -2.04 -8.12
C THR A 134 14.55 -1.57 -8.24
N ILE A 135 14.78 -0.25 -8.19
CA ILE A 135 16.10 0.38 -8.27
C ILE A 135 16.23 1.41 -7.12
N PRO A 136 17.39 1.53 -6.45
CA PRO A 136 17.62 2.64 -5.52
C PRO A 136 17.48 4.01 -6.20
N VAL A 137 16.94 4.97 -5.44
CA VAL A 137 16.32 6.26 -5.81
C VAL A 137 16.97 7.06 -6.98
N ASN A 138 16.11 7.59 -7.89
CA ASN A 138 16.22 8.84 -8.71
C ASN A 138 15.64 8.78 -10.14
N LEU A 139 14.81 7.78 -10.49
CA LEU A 139 14.12 7.76 -11.79
C LEU A 139 12.60 7.54 -11.60
N PRO A 140 11.73 8.47 -12.04
CA PRO A 140 10.27 8.35 -11.91
C PRO A 140 9.66 7.18 -12.71
N GLU A 141 10.43 6.52 -13.57
CA GLU A 141 10.00 5.34 -14.34
C GLU A 141 10.20 4.02 -13.59
N SER A 142 10.78 4.05 -12.37
CA SER A 142 11.07 2.82 -11.60
C SER A 142 9.94 2.42 -10.65
N PHE A 143 8.85 3.20 -10.57
CA PHE A 143 7.72 2.88 -9.70
C PHE A 143 6.82 1.82 -10.32
N THR A 144 6.45 0.85 -9.50
CA THR A 144 5.43 -0.14 -9.85
C THR A 144 4.48 -0.31 -8.68
N GLU A 145 3.20 -0.60 -8.98
CA GLU A 145 2.17 -0.93 -7.97
C GLU A 145 2.09 -2.44 -7.69
N GLU A 146 2.79 -3.22 -8.50
CA GLU A 146 2.78 -4.66 -8.46
C GLU A 146 4.14 -5.24 -8.84
N PHE A 147 4.46 -6.42 -8.35
CA PHE A 147 5.62 -7.14 -8.83
C PHE A 147 5.43 -8.65 -8.77
N LEU A 148 5.96 -9.33 -9.79
CA LEU A 148 5.95 -10.78 -9.91
C LEU A 148 7.16 -11.39 -9.20
N THR A 149 6.97 -12.51 -8.54
CA THR A 149 8.04 -13.30 -7.93
C THR A 149 7.98 -14.72 -8.47
N LEU A 150 9.04 -15.14 -9.16
CA LEU A 150 9.15 -16.49 -9.71
C LEU A 150 9.16 -17.53 -8.58
N GLU A 151 8.62 -18.72 -8.86
CA GLU A 151 8.67 -19.85 -7.93
C GLU A 151 10.10 -20.19 -7.48
N ASN A 152 10.28 -20.41 -6.17
CA ASN A 152 11.56 -20.65 -5.50
C ASN A 152 12.54 -19.47 -5.52
N GLN A 153 12.05 -18.26 -5.77
CA GLN A 153 12.87 -17.05 -5.79
C GLN A 153 12.37 -16.03 -4.76
N ALA A 154 13.20 -15.03 -4.50
CA ALA A 154 12.82 -13.85 -3.74
C ALA A 154 12.86 -12.63 -4.65
N ASN A 155 11.90 -11.72 -4.45
CA ASN A 155 11.92 -10.40 -5.07
C ASN A 155 11.83 -9.34 -3.97
N THR A 156 12.71 -8.34 -4.05
CA THR A 156 12.82 -7.25 -3.08
C THR A 156 12.56 -5.92 -3.76
N ALA A 157 11.72 -5.10 -3.14
CA ALA A 157 11.44 -3.75 -3.57
C ALA A 157 11.73 -2.75 -2.45
N VAL A 158 12.22 -1.58 -2.82
CA VAL A 158 12.39 -0.45 -1.90
C VAL A 158 11.05 0.26 -1.74
N LEU A 159 10.66 0.54 -0.50
CA LEU A 159 9.47 1.31 -0.18
C LEU A 159 9.83 2.78 0.03
N LEU A 160 9.27 3.64 -0.82
CA LEU A 160 9.53 5.08 -0.81
C LEU A 160 8.31 5.87 -0.31
N ALA A 161 8.56 6.85 0.54
CA ALA A 161 7.56 7.74 1.09
C ALA A 161 7.94 9.21 0.89
N SER A 162 6.97 10.11 1.01
CA SER A 162 7.15 11.55 1.08
C SER A 162 6.18 12.15 2.11
N PHE A 163 6.52 13.33 2.63
CA PHE A 163 5.54 14.15 3.34
C PHE A 163 4.87 15.07 2.33
N SER A 164 3.54 14.99 2.22
CA SER A 164 2.80 15.84 1.29
C SER A 164 1.74 16.68 2.00
N SER A 165 1.54 17.89 1.49
CA SER A 165 0.42 18.75 1.89
C SER A 165 -0.86 18.49 1.07
N ASP A 166 -0.73 17.75 -0.04
CA ASP A 166 -1.85 17.32 -0.88
C ASP A 166 -2.36 15.94 -0.43
N ILE A 167 -3.02 15.93 0.72
CA ILE A 167 -3.45 14.69 1.38
C ILE A 167 -4.73 14.19 0.69
N PRO A 168 -4.80 12.93 0.22
CA PRO A 168 -6.00 12.36 -0.39
C PRO A 168 -7.17 12.43 0.61
N ARG A 169 -8.15 13.29 0.33
CA ARG A 169 -9.38 13.35 1.14
C ARG A 169 -10.36 12.34 0.58
N GLU A 170 -10.91 11.48 1.44
CA GLU A 170 -12.15 10.78 1.10
C GLU A 170 -13.19 11.86 0.76
N VAL A 171 -13.55 11.99 -0.51
CA VAL A 171 -14.64 12.87 -0.91
C VAL A 171 -15.91 12.19 -0.41
N PRO A 172 -16.68 12.80 0.52
CA PRO A 172 -17.96 12.22 0.91
C PRO A 172 -18.80 12.11 -0.35
N THR A 173 -19.22 10.90 -0.69
CA THR A 173 -20.09 10.68 -1.85
C THR A 173 -21.27 11.65 -1.69
N PRO A 174 -21.53 12.56 -2.64
CA PRO A 174 -22.54 13.58 -2.44
C PRO A 174 -23.86 12.90 -2.03
N GLY A 175 -24.45 13.31 -0.91
CA GLY A 175 -25.69 12.75 -0.36
C GLY A 175 -26.91 12.82 -1.31
N ALA A 176 -26.71 13.32 -2.54
CA ALA A 176 -27.66 13.30 -3.64
C ALA A 176 -28.00 11.88 -4.14
N LEU A 177 -27.08 10.90 -4.08
CA LEU A 177 -27.35 9.54 -4.57
C LEU A 177 -28.47 8.82 -3.79
N PRO A 178 -28.48 8.79 -2.43
CA PRO A 178 -29.61 8.24 -1.70
C PRO A 178 -30.89 9.07 -1.85
N LEU A 179 -30.80 10.40 -1.99
CA LEU A 179 -31.99 11.26 -2.20
C LEU A 179 -32.65 11.04 -3.56
N LEU A 180 -31.86 10.80 -4.61
CA LEU A 180 -32.38 10.53 -5.95
C LEU A 180 -33.06 9.14 -6.00
N ALA A 181 -32.49 8.15 -5.31
CA ALA A 181 -33.09 6.82 -5.16
C ALA A 181 -34.41 6.86 -4.37
N ILE A 182 -34.45 7.60 -3.25
CA ILE A 182 -35.68 7.79 -2.46
C ILE A 182 -36.74 8.56 -3.25
N GLY A 183 -36.34 9.61 -3.98
CA GLY A 183 -37.23 10.41 -4.82
C GLY A 183 -37.88 9.58 -5.94
N ALA A 184 -37.11 8.73 -6.62
CA ALA A 184 -37.61 7.84 -7.67
C ALA A 184 -38.58 6.77 -7.12
N ALA A 185 -38.28 6.20 -5.95
CA ALA A 185 -39.16 5.23 -5.29
C ALA A 185 -40.51 5.85 -4.86
N ALA A 186 -40.47 7.06 -4.28
CA ALA A 186 -41.67 7.79 -3.87
C ALA A 186 -42.56 8.16 -5.08
N PHE A 187 -41.96 8.58 -6.19
CA PHE A 187 -42.69 8.91 -7.42
C PHE A 187 -43.31 7.67 -8.08
N GLY A 188 -42.57 6.54 -8.11
CA GLY A 188 -43.08 5.26 -8.62
C GLY A 188 -44.29 4.72 -7.83
N LEU A 189 -44.27 4.83 -6.51
CA LEU A 189 -45.39 4.45 -5.64
C LEU A 189 -46.60 5.38 -5.81
N ALA A 190 -46.39 6.68 -6.04
CA ALA A 190 -47.46 7.65 -6.28
C ALA A 190 -48.18 7.41 -7.62
N LEU A 191 -47.46 7.04 -8.67
CA LEU A 191 -48.03 6.70 -9.98
C LEU A 191 -48.87 5.40 -9.94
N ARG A 192 -48.49 4.44 -9.10
CA ARG A 192 -49.21 3.16 -8.95
C ARG A 192 -50.58 3.33 -8.28
N ARG A 193 -50.73 4.30 -7.37
CA ARG A 193 -52.02 4.60 -6.70
C ARG A 193 -53.06 5.27 -7.59
N ARG A 194 -52.68 5.86 -8.73
CA ARG A 194 -53.62 6.51 -9.66
C ARG A 194 -54.26 5.56 -10.69
N ARG A 195 -53.84 4.30 -10.73
CA ARG A 195 -54.34 3.27 -11.68
C ARG A 195 -55.20 2.18 -11.03
N SER A 196 -55.69 2.42 -9.79
CA SER A 196 -56.61 1.52 -9.07
C SER A 196 -58.00 2.14 -8.99
#